data_AF-A0A956LIF0-F1
#
_entry.id   AF-A0A956LIF0-F1
#
_cell.length_a   1.000
_cell.length_b   1.000
_cell.length_c   1.000
_cell.angle_alpha   90.00
_cell.angle_beta   90.00
_cell.angle_gamma   90.00
#
_symmetry.space_group_name_H-M   'P 1'
#
loop_
_entity.id
_entity.type
_entity.pdbx_description
1 polymer ?
#
loop_
_entity_poly.entity_id
_entity_poly.type
_entity_poly.pdbx_seq_one_letter_code
_entity_poly.pdbx_strand_id
1 'polypeptide(L)'
;LPMPRRVAAAAGGARVQLTRTVAPGRYSIPARHPGASPRAPTDGEEAIYHQYRAAFASARRTIYLESQHPGERRLLELLDAALARGVSVTLLVPGEPLGAIRRARATAERYWREPAAERPPRPPRYAETFARLDALAQHPRFTLAALAVNDGAGGYREVYVHAKLCLIDDAWGTIGSANLVDISLLADHTELNLSFWHGASAARLLRALVAEHAGLDPATLGAWSDREVVEKFQETARANARRRSAGAPLRGHCYALEPTRYGA
;
A
#
# COMPACT_ATOMS: atom_id res chain seq x y z
N LEU A 1 12.56 -22.31 15.34
CA LEU A 1 13.18 -21.44 16.36
C LEU A 1 12.63 -21.84 17.73
N PRO A 2 13.45 -21.90 18.79
CA PRO A 2 12.96 -22.14 20.14
C PRO A 2 12.02 -21.02 20.59
N MET A 3 11.02 -21.34 21.43
CA MET A 3 10.15 -20.32 22.02
C MET A 3 10.98 -19.32 22.84
N PRO A 4 10.67 -18.01 22.75
CA PRO A 4 11.36 -17.01 23.55
C PRO A 4 11.20 -17.32 25.03
N ARG A 5 12.32 -17.40 25.75
CA ARG A 5 12.38 -17.72 27.19
C ARG A 5 12.35 -16.49 28.09
N ARG A 6 12.35 -15.30 27.50
CA ARG A 6 12.36 -14.01 28.21
C ARG A 6 11.41 -13.06 27.53
N VAL A 7 10.70 -12.27 28.32
CA VAL A 7 9.95 -11.12 27.82
C VAL A 7 10.97 -10.06 27.43
N ALA A 8 10.85 -9.50 26.23
CA ALA A 8 11.69 -8.39 25.80
C ALA A 8 11.45 -7.19 26.73
N ALA A 9 12.51 -6.43 27.04
CA ALA A 9 12.36 -5.18 27.77
C ALA A 9 11.47 -4.20 26.98
N ALA A 10 10.75 -3.32 27.69
CA ALA A 10 9.93 -2.30 27.05
C ALA A 10 10.81 -1.39 26.17
N ALA A 11 10.38 -1.18 24.92
CA ALA A 11 11.06 -0.35 23.94
C ALA A 11 10.11 0.75 23.44
N GLY A 12 9.95 1.81 24.26
CA GLY A 12 9.05 2.93 23.97
C GLY A 12 7.60 2.72 24.43
N GLY A 13 6.74 3.71 24.18
CA GLY A 13 5.33 3.75 24.62
C GLY A 13 4.29 3.44 23.54
N ALA A 14 4.71 3.01 22.35
CA ALA A 14 3.79 2.74 21.25
C ALA A 14 2.94 1.49 21.53
N ARG A 15 1.61 1.61 21.43
CA ARG A 15 0.73 0.44 21.42
C ARG A 15 0.86 -0.26 20.08
N VAL A 16 1.25 -1.53 20.09
CA VAL A 16 1.44 -2.35 18.89
C VAL A 16 0.55 -3.59 18.91
N GLN A 17 0.17 -4.06 17.72
CA GLN A 17 -0.52 -5.32 17.52
C GLN A 17 0.10 -6.06 16.33
N LEU A 18 0.45 -7.33 16.53
CA LEU A 18 0.77 -8.22 15.43
C LEU A 18 -0.52 -8.73 14.78
N THR A 19 -0.60 -8.63 13.46
CA THR A 19 -1.70 -9.18 12.66
C THR A 19 -1.14 -10.09 11.58
N ARG A 20 -1.89 -11.14 11.24
CA ARG A 20 -1.43 -12.15 10.29
C ARG A 20 -2.49 -12.43 9.24
N THR A 21 -2.01 -12.88 8.09
CA THR A 21 -2.77 -13.71 7.18
C THR A 21 -2.20 -15.12 7.31
N VAL A 22 -3.02 -16.15 7.51
CA VAL A 22 -2.55 -17.53 7.67
C VAL A 22 -3.48 -18.46 6.93
N ALA A 23 -2.94 -19.26 6.01
CA ALA A 23 -3.70 -20.29 5.35
C ALA A 23 -4.08 -21.43 6.33
N PRO A 24 -5.27 -22.04 6.17
CA PRO A 24 -5.71 -23.19 6.94
C PRO A 24 -4.65 -24.29 7.06
N GLY A 25 -4.50 -24.86 8.25
CA GLY A 25 -3.64 -26.02 8.48
C GLY A 25 -2.12 -25.78 8.38
N ARG A 26 -1.65 -24.55 8.14
CA ARG A 26 -0.20 -24.24 8.06
C ARG A 26 0.52 -24.21 9.40
N TYR A 27 -0.17 -23.77 10.46
CA TYR A 27 0.40 -23.66 11.80
C TYR A 27 -0.50 -24.31 12.83
N SER A 28 0.11 -25.08 13.74
CA SER A 28 -0.56 -25.56 14.95
C SER A 28 -0.21 -24.59 16.10
N ILE A 29 -1.21 -24.01 16.76
CA ILE A 29 -0.95 -23.25 17.99
C ILE A 29 -0.91 -24.26 19.14
N PRO A 30 0.22 -24.40 19.85
CA PRO A 30 0.28 -25.25 21.03
C PRO A 30 -0.75 -24.80 22.07
N ALA A 31 -1.18 -25.74 22.90
CA ALA A 31 -2.01 -25.46 24.06
C ALA A 31 -1.42 -24.30 24.87
N ARG A 32 -2.20 -23.23 25.10
CA ARG A 32 -1.72 -22.05 25.84
C ARG A 32 -1.40 -22.38 27.30
N HIS A 33 -2.00 -23.44 27.85
CA HIS A 33 -1.78 -23.96 29.20
C HIS A 33 -2.04 -25.48 29.26
N PRO A 34 -1.53 -26.20 30.29
CA PRO A 34 -1.82 -27.62 30.49
C PRO A 34 -3.32 -27.88 30.55
N GLY A 35 -3.83 -28.83 29.75
CA GLY A 35 -5.26 -29.15 29.66
C GLY A 35 -6.04 -28.38 28.58
N ALA A 36 -5.45 -27.36 27.93
CA ALA A 36 -6.05 -26.74 26.76
C ALA A 36 -5.81 -27.59 25.50
N SER A 37 -6.81 -27.76 24.65
CA SER A 37 -6.58 -28.36 23.33
C SER A 37 -5.78 -27.39 22.44
N PRO A 38 -4.81 -27.88 21.65
CA PRO A 38 -4.22 -27.10 20.58
C PRO A 38 -5.32 -26.52 19.69
N ARG A 39 -5.28 -25.22 19.40
CA ARG A 39 -6.17 -24.60 18.40
C ARG A 39 -5.33 -24.31 17.17
N ALA A 40 -5.48 -25.08 16.11
CA ALA A 40 -5.10 -24.56 14.79
C ALA A 40 -6.12 -23.47 14.40
N PRO A 41 -5.74 -22.41 13.67
CA PRO A 41 -6.69 -21.75 12.79
C PRO A 41 -7.06 -22.78 11.72
N THR A 42 -8.02 -23.66 12.02
CA THR A 42 -8.53 -24.67 11.08
C THR A 42 -9.13 -24.01 9.84
N ASP A 43 -9.55 -22.76 9.97
CA ASP A 43 -10.25 -21.99 8.94
C ASP A 43 -9.39 -20.85 8.37
N GLY A 44 -8.11 -20.75 8.79
CA GLY A 44 -7.20 -19.66 8.42
C GLY A 44 -7.37 -18.38 9.25
N GLU A 45 -6.63 -17.32 8.90
CA GLU A 45 -6.66 -16.01 9.55
C GLU A 45 -6.50 -14.91 8.48
N GLU A 46 -7.28 -13.84 8.58
CA GLU A 46 -7.26 -12.69 7.65
C GLU A 46 -7.20 -11.36 8.43
N ALA A 47 -6.53 -11.35 9.59
CA ALA A 47 -6.53 -10.20 10.50
C ALA A 47 -5.93 -8.94 9.86
N ILE A 48 -4.95 -9.10 8.97
CA ILE A 48 -4.35 -8.00 8.21
C ILE A 48 -5.41 -7.32 7.33
N TYR A 49 -6.19 -8.11 6.60
CA TYR A 49 -7.26 -7.60 5.73
C TYR A 49 -8.33 -6.84 6.51
N HIS A 50 -8.80 -7.41 7.63
CA HIS A 50 -9.79 -6.75 8.49
C HIS A 50 -9.27 -5.43 9.07
N GLN A 51 -7.99 -5.38 9.42
CA GLN A 51 -7.38 -4.18 9.96
C GLN A 51 -7.26 -3.07 8.90
N TYR A 52 -6.83 -3.40 7.67
CA TYR A 52 -6.86 -2.45 6.56
C TYR A 52 -8.26 -1.90 6.30
N ARG A 53 -9.28 -2.77 6.29
CA ARG A 53 -10.67 -2.35 6.08
C ARG A 53 -11.14 -1.34 7.13
N ALA A 54 -10.92 -1.65 8.41
CA ALA A 54 -11.29 -0.77 9.51
C ALA A 54 -10.53 0.56 9.43
N ALA A 55 -9.22 0.51 9.13
CA ALA A 55 -8.37 1.68 9.03
C ALA A 55 -8.82 2.61 7.89
N PHE A 56 -9.04 2.10 6.68
CA PHE A 56 -9.50 2.89 5.53
C PHE A 56 -10.91 3.45 5.71
N ALA A 57 -11.81 2.69 6.34
CA ALA A 57 -13.14 3.18 6.68
C ALA A 57 -13.10 4.32 7.71
N SER A 58 -12.15 4.29 8.63
CA SER A 58 -12.00 5.29 9.70
C SER A 58 -11.19 6.53 9.32
N ALA A 59 -10.40 6.47 8.24
CA ALA A 59 -9.52 7.55 7.81
C ALA A 59 -10.30 8.85 7.54
N ARG A 60 -9.74 9.96 8.03
CA ARG A 60 -10.37 11.29 8.00
C ARG A 60 -9.59 12.33 7.21
N ARG A 61 -8.25 12.25 7.19
CA ARG A 61 -7.39 13.28 6.59
C ARG A 61 -6.50 12.74 5.50
N THR A 62 -5.74 11.68 5.78
CA THR A 62 -4.72 11.15 4.87
C THR A 62 -4.59 9.63 4.92
N ILE A 63 -4.24 9.04 3.78
CA ILE A 63 -3.76 7.66 3.66
C ILE A 63 -2.49 7.70 2.80
N TYR A 64 -1.37 7.29 3.36
CA TYR A 64 -0.10 7.12 2.65
C TYR A 64 0.29 5.65 2.62
N LEU A 65 0.41 5.07 1.43
CA LEU A 65 0.65 3.64 1.20
C LEU A 65 1.91 3.45 0.37
N GLU A 66 2.73 2.46 0.74
CA GLU A 66 3.74 1.89 -0.14
C GLU A 66 3.55 0.38 -0.23
N SER A 67 3.34 -0.14 -1.44
CA SER A 67 3.04 -1.54 -1.69
C SER A 67 3.62 -1.99 -3.02
N GLN A 68 4.19 -3.19 -3.06
CA GLN A 68 4.66 -3.80 -4.31
C GLN A 68 3.50 -4.07 -5.30
N HIS A 69 2.29 -4.29 -4.79
CA HIS A 69 1.10 -4.57 -5.59
C HIS A 69 0.09 -3.43 -5.52
N PRO A 70 -0.64 -3.15 -6.62
CA PRO A 70 -1.44 -1.95 -6.76
C PRO A 70 -2.80 -1.97 -6.07
N GLY A 71 -3.25 -3.11 -5.54
CA GLY A 71 -4.52 -3.14 -4.82
C GLY A 71 -5.20 -4.50 -4.76
N GLU A 72 -6.03 -4.63 -3.74
CA GLU A 72 -7.13 -5.59 -3.67
C GLU A 72 -8.43 -4.82 -3.90
N ARG A 73 -9.34 -5.38 -4.70
CA ARG A 73 -10.56 -4.70 -5.16
C ARG A 73 -11.34 -4.01 -4.05
N ARG A 74 -11.66 -4.69 -2.95
CA ARG A 74 -12.50 -4.14 -1.87
C ARG A 74 -11.75 -3.09 -1.05
N LEU A 75 -10.42 -3.20 -0.93
CA LEU A 75 -9.60 -2.15 -0.33
C LEU A 75 -9.54 -0.91 -1.22
N LEU A 76 -9.45 -1.06 -2.55
CA LEU A 76 -9.55 0.06 -3.49
C LEU A 76 -10.93 0.75 -3.41
N GLU A 77 -12.02 -0.01 -3.26
CA GLU A 77 -13.36 0.54 -3.02
C GLU A 77 -13.43 1.37 -1.73
N LEU A 78 -12.70 0.97 -0.68
CA LEU A 78 -12.61 1.75 0.55
C LEU A 78 -11.74 3.00 0.40
N LEU A 79 -10.69 2.96 -0.43
CA LEU A 79 -9.92 4.16 -0.78
C LEU A 79 -10.77 5.15 -1.57
N ASP A 80 -11.58 4.69 -2.51
CA ASP A 80 -12.55 5.50 -3.25
C ASP A 80 -13.54 6.19 -2.30
N ALA A 81 -14.11 5.43 -1.37
CA ALA A 81 -14.98 5.98 -0.33
C ALA A 81 -14.26 6.99 0.58
N ALA A 82 -12.97 6.79 0.88
CA ALA A 82 -12.18 7.75 1.66
C ALA A 82 -11.94 9.05 0.89
N LEU A 83 -11.57 8.96 -0.39
CA LEU A 83 -11.38 10.12 -1.27
C LEU A 83 -12.67 10.95 -1.40
N ALA A 84 -13.82 10.28 -1.52
CA ALA A 84 -15.14 10.91 -1.54
C ALA A 84 -15.46 11.67 -0.24
N ARG A 85 -14.96 11.21 0.92
CA ARG A 85 -15.06 11.91 2.21
C ARG A 85 -14.10 13.08 2.36
N GLY A 86 -13.20 13.30 1.40
CA GLY A 86 -12.21 14.37 1.47
C GLY A 86 -10.82 13.94 1.93
N VAL A 87 -10.54 12.65 2.09
CA VAL A 87 -9.22 12.12 2.46
C VAL A 87 -8.23 12.30 1.30
N SER A 88 -6.98 12.66 1.59
CA SER A 88 -5.89 12.68 0.60
C SER A 88 -5.16 11.35 0.59
N VAL A 89 -5.09 10.69 -0.58
CA VAL A 89 -4.57 9.32 -0.71
C VAL A 89 -3.38 9.27 -1.67
N THR A 90 -2.26 8.76 -1.18
CA THR A 90 -1.07 8.44 -1.99
C THR A 90 -0.82 6.95 -1.96
N LEU A 91 -0.69 6.33 -3.13
CA LEU A 91 -0.31 4.94 -3.28
C LEU A 91 0.97 4.84 -4.09
N LEU A 92 2.05 4.42 -3.43
CA LEU A 92 3.35 4.19 -4.04
C LEU A 92 3.49 2.73 -4.45
N VAL A 93 3.87 2.50 -5.71
CA VAL A 93 4.05 1.19 -6.33
C VAL A 93 5.34 1.16 -7.16
N PRO A 94 5.84 -0.01 -7.58
CA PRO A 94 6.93 -0.07 -8.55
C PRO A 94 6.55 0.61 -9.86
N GLY A 95 7.41 1.48 -10.39
CA GLY A 95 7.24 2.11 -11.70
C GLY A 95 7.26 1.10 -12.83
N GLU A 96 8.08 0.06 -12.68
CA GLU A 96 8.07 -1.13 -13.51
C GLU A 96 7.45 -2.31 -12.73
N PRO A 97 6.15 -2.62 -12.95
CA PRO A 97 5.51 -3.72 -12.26
C PRO A 97 6.03 -5.08 -12.74
N LEU A 98 5.88 -6.09 -11.87
CA LEU A 98 6.16 -7.49 -12.19
C LEU A 98 5.41 -7.94 -13.45
N GLY A 99 6.02 -8.84 -14.22
CA GLY A 99 5.40 -9.39 -15.44
C GLY A 99 4.04 -10.05 -15.20
N ALA A 100 3.79 -10.59 -14.00
CA ALA A 100 2.47 -11.11 -13.62
C ALA A 100 1.37 -10.03 -13.58
N ILE A 101 1.70 -8.84 -13.06
CA ILE A 101 0.79 -7.69 -13.02
C ILE A 101 0.52 -7.21 -14.45
N ARG A 102 1.56 -7.14 -15.30
CA ARG A 102 1.40 -6.77 -16.72
C ARG A 102 0.49 -7.73 -17.48
N ARG A 103 0.69 -9.04 -17.32
CA ARG A 103 -0.20 -10.06 -17.90
C ARG A 103 -1.63 -9.96 -17.40
N ALA A 104 -1.82 -9.68 -16.11
CA ALA A 104 -3.13 -9.48 -15.52
C ALA A 104 -3.83 -8.24 -16.10
N ARG A 105 -3.11 -7.10 -16.24
CA ARG A 105 -3.62 -5.88 -16.86
C ARG A 105 -4.03 -6.12 -18.31
N ALA A 106 -3.15 -6.71 -19.13
CA ALA A 106 -3.46 -7.02 -20.53
C ALA A 106 -4.69 -7.94 -20.67
N THR A 107 -4.85 -8.92 -19.77
CA THR A 107 -6.01 -9.81 -19.75
C THR A 107 -7.30 -9.06 -19.39
N ALA A 108 -7.23 -8.16 -18.40
CA ALA A 108 -8.34 -7.30 -18.02
C ALA A 108 -8.77 -6.35 -19.14
N GLU A 109 -7.81 -5.70 -19.79
CA GLU A 109 -8.11 -4.78 -20.89
C GLU A 109 -8.74 -5.48 -22.09
N ARG A 110 -8.23 -6.67 -22.46
CA ARG A 110 -8.85 -7.48 -23.51
C ARG A 110 -10.31 -7.78 -23.16
N TYR A 111 -10.58 -8.24 -21.93
CA TYR A 111 -11.94 -8.52 -21.48
C TYR A 111 -12.89 -7.31 -21.60
N TRP A 112 -12.43 -6.12 -21.22
CA TRP A 112 -13.25 -4.90 -21.31
C TRP A 112 -13.40 -4.33 -22.72
N ARG A 113 -12.55 -4.72 -23.68
CA ARG A 113 -12.66 -4.34 -25.09
C ARG A 113 -13.64 -5.21 -25.88
N GLU A 114 -13.81 -6.48 -25.50
CA GLU A 114 -14.77 -7.37 -26.17
C GLU A 114 -16.20 -6.80 -26.10
N PRO A 115 -17.06 -7.01 -27.12
CA PRO A 115 -18.48 -6.66 -27.04
C PRO A 115 -19.16 -7.39 -25.88
N ALA A 116 -20.12 -6.74 -25.20
CA ALA A 116 -20.79 -7.33 -24.03
C ALA A 116 -21.47 -8.68 -24.33
N ALA A 117 -21.95 -8.89 -25.56
CA ALA A 117 -22.56 -10.14 -26.02
C ALA A 117 -21.56 -11.30 -26.17
N GLU A 118 -20.26 -10.99 -26.32
CA GLU A 118 -19.18 -11.97 -26.56
C GLU A 118 -18.31 -12.18 -25.31
N ARG A 119 -18.52 -11.38 -24.26
CA ARG A 119 -17.75 -11.48 -23.02
C ARG A 119 -18.09 -12.76 -22.25
N PRO A 120 -17.07 -13.44 -21.69
CA PRO A 120 -17.30 -14.44 -20.66
C PRO A 120 -18.14 -13.88 -19.50
N PRO A 121 -19.05 -14.69 -18.91
CA PRO A 121 -19.98 -14.22 -17.88
C PRO A 121 -19.28 -13.80 -16.59
N ARG A 122 -18.05 -14.29 -16.35
CA ARG A 122 -17.23 -13.90 -15.21
C ARG A 122 -15.98 -13.17 -15.70
N PRO A 123 -15.68 -11.99 -15.16
CA PRO A 123 -14.46 -11.28 -15.50
C PRO A 123 -13.22 -12.05 -14.99
N PRO A 124 -12.04 -11.83 -15.61
CA PRO A 124 -10.77 -12.28 -15.06
C PRO A 124 -10.56 -11.78 -13.62
N ARG A 125 -9.86 -12.57 -12.79
CA ARG A 125 -9.64 -12.33 -11.34
C ARG A 125 -9.36 -10.86 -10.97
N TYR A 126 -8.50 -10.19 -11.74
CA TYR A 126 -8.05 -8.83 -11.45
C TYR A 126 -8.71 -7.73 -12.31
N ALA A 127 -9.65 -8.07 -13.19
CA ALA A 127 -10.24 -7.09 -14.12
C ALA A 127 -10.99 -5.97 -13.39
N GLU A 128 -11.74 -6.31 -12.35
CA GLU A 128 -12.39 -5.33 -11.48
C GLU A 128 -11.38 -4.57 -10.60
N THR A 129 -10.27 -5.20 -10.21
CA THR A 129 -9.22 -4.53 -9.43
C THR A 129 -8.61 -3.39 -10.24
N PHE A 130 -8.27 -3.64 -11.51
CA PHE A 130 -7.79 -2.59 -12.41
C PHE A 130 -8.86 -1.53 -12.70
N ALA A 131 -10.12 -1.92 -12.91
CA ALA A 131 -11.20 -0.94 -13.08
C ALA A 131 -11.37 -0.02 -11.85
N ARG A 132 -11.21 -0.56 -10.63
CA ARG A 132 -11.22 0.26 -9.41
C ARG A 132 -10.00 1.17 -9.31
N LEU A 133 -8.81 0.68 -9.64
CA LEU A 133 -7.60 1.51 -9.68
C LEU A 133 -7.74 2.68 -10.67
N ASP A 134 -8.28 2.40 -11.86
CA ASP A 134 -8.55 3.40 -12.90
C ASP A 134 -9.55 4.45 -12.41
N ALA A 135 -10.59 4.04 -11.67
CA ALA A 135 -11.60 4.94 -11.11
C ALA A 135 -11.01 5.91 -10.07
N LEU A 136 -9.98 5.50 -9.31
CA LEU A 136 -9.32 6.39 -8.35
C LEU A 136 -8.68 7.60 -9.02
N ALA A 137 -8.30 7.50 -10.31
CA ALA A 137 -7.72 8.61 -11.08
C ALA A 137 -8.67 9.81 -11.23
N GLN A 138 -9.98 9.61 -11.05
CA GLN A 138 -10.98 10.68 -11.11
C GLN A 138 -10.95 11.60 -9.89
N HIS A 139 -10.25 11.21 -8.81
CA HIS A 139 -10.16 12.01 -7.60
C HIS A 139 -8.92 12.91 -7.61
N PRO A 140 -9.07 14.25 -7.48
CA PRO A 140 -7.94 15.17 -7.49
C PRO A 140 -6.99 15.00 -6.30
N ARG A 141 -7.45 14.36 -5.22
CA ARG A 141 -6.67 14.06 -4.01
C ARG A 141 -6.03 12.66 -4.03
N PHE A 142 -6.15 11.93 -5.13
CA PHE A 142 -5.46 10.67 -5.34
C PHE A 142 -4.18 10.87 -6.15
N THR A 143 -3.13 10.13 -5.79
CA THR A 143 -1.93 9.97 -6.62
C THR A 143 -1.41 8.55 -6.51
N LEU A 144 -1.39 7.87 -7.65
CA LEU A 144 -0.54 6.71 -7.87
C LEU A 144 0.87 7.22 -8.22
N ALA A 145 1.89 6.74 -7.53
CA ALA A 145 3.27 7.19 -7.73
C ALA A 145 4.25 6.02 -7.77
N ALA A 146 5.43 6.29 -8.30
CA ALA A 146 6.59 5.42 -8.28
C ALA A 146 7.86 6.23 -7.96
N LEU A 147 8.98 5.54 -7.83
CA LEU A 147 10.28 6.12 -7.49
C LEU A 147 11.30 5.85 -8.60
N ALA A 148 12.11 6.84 -8.93
CA ALA A 148 13.27 6.71 -9.82
C ALA A 148 14.38 7.68 -9.41
N VAL A 149 15.63 7.34 -9.72
CA VAL A 149 16.78 8.25 -9.57
C VAL A 149 17.23 8.76 -10.93
N ASN A 150 17.74 9.99 -10.98
CA ASN A 150 18.46 10.50 -12.14
C ASN A 150 19.77 9.70 -12.29
N ASP A 151 20.08 9.18 -13.47
CA ASP A 151 21.27 8.32 -13.69
C ASP A 151 22.57 9.08 -14.03
N GLY A 152 22.49 10.41 -14.15
CA GLY A 152 23.61 11.29 -14.47
C GLY A 152 23.94 11.41 -15.97
N ALA A 153 23.37 10.55 -16.82
CA ALA A 153 23.52 10.57 -18.28
C ALA A 153 22.29 11.16 -19.00
N GLY A 154 21.38 11.80 -18.25
CA GLY A 154 20.11 12.32 -18.76
C GLY A 154 18.96 11.30 -18.77
N GLY A 155 19.17 10.10 -18.23
CA GLY A 155 18.16 9.06 -18.06
C GLY A 155 17.72 8.89 -16.61
N TYR A 156 16.96 7.82 -16.38
CA TYR A 156 16.38 7.48 -15.08
C TYR A 156 16.58 6.00 -14.80
N ARG A 157 16.80 5.65 -13.54
CA ARG A 157 16.77 4.28 -13.06
C ARG A 157 15.68 4.11 -12.03
N GLU A 158 14.77 3.18 -12.28
CA GLU A 158 13.67 2.86 -11.38
C GLU A 158 14.18 2.39 -10.01
N VAL A 159 13.52 2.86 -8.96
CA VAL A 159 13.70 2.39 -7.60
C VAL A 159 12.54 1.46 -7.27
N TYR A 160 12.85 0.19 -7.08
CA TYR A 160 11.84 -0.83 -6.91
C TYR A 160 11.18 -0.76 -5.52
N VAL A 161 9.90 -0.41 -5.48
CA VAL A 161 9.12 -0.32 -4.23
C VAL A 161 8.73 -1.71 -3.76
N HIS A 162 9.51 -2.26 -2.83
CA HIS A 162 9.21 -3.55 -2.18
C HIS A 162 8.58 -3.40 -0.78
N ALA A 163 8.30 -2.18 -0.35
CA ALA A 163 7.64 -1.89 0.91
C ALA A 163 6.22 -2.49 0.97
N LYS A 164 5.75 -2.70 2.21
CA LYS A 164 4.36 -2.98 2.55
C LYS A 164 4.03 -2.22 3.82
N LEU A 165 3.66 -0.95 3.64
CA LEU A 165 3.36 -0.06 4.74
C LEU A 165 2.15 0.83 4.44
N CYS A 166 1.49 1.24 5.50
CA CYS A 166 0.44 2.25 5.45
C CYS A 166 0.54 3.16 6.66
N LEU A 167 0.32 4.46 6.46
CA LEU A 167 0.23 5.48 7.49
C LEU A 167 -1.07 6.25 7.29
N ILE A 168 -1.82 6.46 8.37
CA ILE A 168 -3.12 7.12 8.34
C ILE A 168 -3.18 8.16 9.45
N ASP A 169 -3.57 9.37 9.06
CA ASP A 169 -3.95 10.47 9.94
C ASP A 169 -2.95 10.79 11.07
N ASP A 170 -1.63 10.62 10.84
CA ASP A 170 -0.60 10.72 11.88
C ASP A 170 -0.98 10.00 13.19
N ALA A 171 -1.71 8.88 13.11
CA ALA A 171 -2.32 8.23 14.27
C ALA A 171 -2.08 6.73 14.27
N TRP A 172 -2.18 6.12 13.09
CA TRP A 172 -2.02 4.69 12.90
C TRP A 172 -1.05 4.38 11.77
N GLY A 173 -0.31 3.29 11.93
CA GLY A 173 0.47 2.74 10.84
C GLY A 173 0.59 1.23 10.92
N THR A 174 0.92 0.61 9.79
CA THR A 174 1.28 -0.81 9.70
C THR A 174 2.50 -0.98 8.82
N ILE A 175 3.34 -1.95 9.18
CA ILE A 175 4.52 -2.39 8.41
C ILE A 175 4.54 -3.91 8.43
N GLY A 176 4.83 -4.56 7.31
CA GLY A 176 4.99 -6.01 7.31
C GLY A 176 5.32 -6.62 5.97
N SER A 177 4.83 -7.84 5.74
CA SER A 177 5.07 -8.59 4.52
C SER A 177 3.89 -8.57 3.55
N ALA A 178 2.66 -8.33 4.04
CA ALA A 178 1.45 -8.41 3.23
C ALA A 178 1.35 -7.30 2.19
N ASN A 179 1.41 -7.67 0.91
CA ASN A 179 1.10 -6.77 -0.19
C ASN A 179 -0.39 -6.39 -0.19
N LEU A 180 -0.72 -5.26 -0.83
CA LEU A 180 -2.10 -4.85 -1.06
C LEU A 180 -2.69 -5.66 -2.24
N VAL A 181 -2.85 -6.97 -2.08
CA VAL A 181 -3.42 -7.90 -3.07
C VAL A 181 -4.07 -9.09 -2.35
N ASP A 182 -5.09 -9.69 -2.96
CA ASP A 182 -5.85 -10.78 -2.35
C ASP A 182 -4.98 -11.96 -1.89
N ILE A 183 -3.96 -12.35 -2.68
CA ILE A 183 -2.99 -13.39 -2.33
C ILE A 183 -2.04 -13.04 -1.16
N SER A 184 -2.14 -11.86 -0.56
CA SER A 184 -1.46 -11.56 0.72
C SER A 184 -2.46 -11.33 1.85
N LEU A 185 -3.73 -11.13 1.53
CA LEU A 185 -4.75 -10.64 2.45
C LEU A 185 -5.79 -11.69 2.83
N LEU A 186 -6.01 -12.68 1.95
CA LEU A 186 -6.97 -13.76 2.15
C LEU A 186 -6.26 -15.04 2.60
N ALA A 187 -7.03 -15.95 3.20
CA ALA A 187 -6.53 -17.16 3.85
C ALA A 187 -6.00 -18.26 2.90
N ASP A 188 -5.31 -17.88 1.81
CA ASP A 188 -4.59 -18.78 0.91
C ASP A 188 -3.05 -18.64 1.02
N HIS A 189 -2.55 -17.65 1.77
CA HIS A 189 -1.12 -17.38 1.99
C HIS A 189 -0.75 -17.14 3.46
N THR A 190 0.52 -16.83 3.73
CA THR A 190 1.01 -16.50 5.07
C THR A 190 1.75 -15.18 5.06
N GLU A 191 1.29 -14.24 5.88
CA GLU A 191 1.86 -12.91 6.01
C GLU A 191 1.83 -12.46 7.48
N LEU A 192 2.69 -11.51 7.82
CA LEU A 192 2.75 -10.89 9.14
C LEU A 192 2.92 -9.38 9.00
N ASN A 193 2.08 -8.64 9.70
CA ASN A 193 2.20 -7.21 9.89
C ASN A 193 2.32 -6.86 11.37
N LEU A 194 2.97 -5.74 11.64
CA LEU A 194 2.92 -5.03 12.91
C LEU A 194 2.19 -3.70 12.66
N SER A 195 1.06 -3.54 13.34
CA SER A 195 0.34 -2.28 13.41
C SER A 195 0.63 -1.53 14.70
N PHE A 196 0.64 -0.22 14.65
CA PHE A 196 0.91 0.65 15.80
C PHE A 196 -0.05 1.84 15.85
N TRP A 197 -0.42 2.24 17.07
CA TRP A 197 -1.22 3.44 17.35
C TRP A 197 -0.37 4.40 18.17
N HIS A 198 0.42 5.20 17.48
CA HIS A 198 1.33 6.14 18.12
C HIS A 198 1.63 7.30 17.18
N GLY A 199 1.00 8.45 17.45
CA GLY A 199 1.00 9.54 16.48
C GLY A 199 2.38 10.13 16.19
N ALA A 200 3.22 10.26 17.21
CA ALA A 200 4.60 10.72 17.03
C ALA A 200 5.42 9.78 16.12
N SER A 201 5.20 8.46 16.20
CA SER A 201 5.87 7.51 15.30
C SER A 201 5.34 7.58 13.88
N ALA A 202 4.00 7.66 13.71
CA ALA A 202 3.37 7.76 12.40
C ALA A 202 3.79 9.04 11.68
N ALA A 203 3.73 10.18 12.37
CA ALA A 203 4.14 11.47 11.85
C ALA A 203 5.61 11.46 11.44
N ARG A 204 6.52 11.06 12.36
CA ARG A 204 7.95 11.02 12.07
C ARG A 204 8.27 10.15 10.85
N LEU A 205 7.64 8.97 10.74
CA LEU A 205 7.86 8.08 9.61
C LEU A 205 7.33 8.68 8.30
N LEU A 206 6.14 9.28 8.30
CA LEU A 206 5.58 9.95 7.11
C LEU A 206 6.50 11.08 6.63
N ARG A 207 7.00 11.93 7.53
CA ARG A 207 7.90 13.03 7.16
C ARG A 207 9.24 12.52 6.64
N ALA A 208 9.81 11.48 7.25
CA ALA A 208 11.05 10.89 6.78
C ALA A 208 10.92 10.35 5.35
N LEU A 209 9.86 9.57 5.09
CA LEU A 209 9.60 9.00 3.77
C LEU A 209 9.32 10.09 2.72
N VAL A 210 8.47 11.07 3.03
CA VAL A 210 8.18 12.16 2.08
C VAL A 210 9.41 13.03 1.84
N ALA A 211 10.21 13.31 2.86
CA ALA A 211 11.44 14.07 2.71
C ALA A 211 12.43 13.36 1.76
N GLU A 212 12.66 12.07 1.97
CA GLU A 212 13.48 11.24 1.10
C GLU A 212 12.95 11.25 -0.33
N HIS A 213 11.68 10.87 -0.52
CA HIS A 213 11.12 10.67 -1.85
C HIS A 213 10.91 11.96 -2.64
N ALA A 214 10.60 13.07 -1.97
CA ALA A 214 10.39 14.37 -2.62
C ALA A 214 11.68 15.23 -2.68
N GLY A 215 12.79 14.77 -2.09
CA GLY A 215 14.05 15.51 -2.04
C GLY A 215 13.93 16.79 -1.22
N LEU A 216 13.28 16.71 -0.05
CA LEU A 216 13.07 17.81 0.88
C LEU A 216 13.89 17.59 2.15
N ASP A 217 14.17 18.67 2.87
CA ASP A 217 14.73 18.58 4.23
C ASP A 217 13.63 18.15 5.22
N PRO A 218 13.81 17.06 6.00
CA PRO A 218 12.87 16.65 7.04
C PRO A 218 12.48 17.78 8.02
N ALA A 219 13.40 18.71 8.31
CA ALA A 219 13.13 19.86 9.19
C ALA A 219 12.05 20.78 8.61
N THR A 220 11.94 20.87 7.28
CA THR A 220 10.90 21.66 6.59
C THR A 220 9.50 21.13 6.88
N LEU A 221 9.37 19.81 7.02
CA LEU A 221 8.08 19.12 7.18
C LEU A 221 7.64 19.01 8.65
N GLY A 222 8.49 19.38 9.61
CA GLY A 222 8.26 19.15 11.04
C GLY A 222 7.04 19.89 11.59
N ALA A 223 6.75 21.09 11.08
CA ALA A 223 5.61 21.90 11.50
C ALA A 223 4.32 21.64 10.70
N TRP A 224 4.40 20.82 9.64
CA TRP A 224 3.30 20.61 8.70
C TRP A 224 2.34 19.55 9.23
N SER A 225 1.05 19.70 8.92
CA SER A 225 0.04 18.66 9.10
C SER A 225 0.31 17.45 8.20
N ASP A 226 -0.24 16.30 8.55
CA ASP A 226 -0.22 15.10 7.70
C ASP A 226 -0.68 15.39 6.27
N ARG A 227 -1.76 16.17 6.13
CA ARG A 227 -2.33 16.58 4.85
C ARG A 227 -1.35 17.37 4.01
N GLU A 228 -0.74 18.42 4.56
CA GLU A 228 0.24 19.24 3.85
C GLU A 228 1.44 18.40 3.39
N VAL A 229 1.90 17.47 4.22
CA VAL A 229 3.00 16.55 3.87
C VAL A 229 2.61 15.62 2.72
N VAL A 230 1.44 15.00 2.78
CA VAL A 230 0.95 14.11 1.71
C VAL A 230 0.70 14.89 0.42
N GLU A 231 0.06 16.05 0.49
CA GLU A 231 -0.22 16.87 -0.69
C GLU A 231 1.06 17.38 -1.34
N LYS A 232 2.09 17.69 -0.54
CA LYS A 232 3.40 18.06 -1.07
C LYS A 232 4.10 16.94 -1.81
N PHE A 233 3.98 15.71 -1.31
CA PHE A 233 4.43 14.54 -2.04
C PHE A 233 3.70 14.44 -3.40
N GLN A 234 2.37 14.59 -3.41
CA GLN A 234 1.56 14.50 -4.63
C GLN A 234 1.92 15.58 -5.65
N GLU A 235 2.09 16.83 -5.20
CA GLU A 235 2.56 17.94 -6.02
C GLU A 235 3.91 17.64 -6.67
N THR A 236 4.86 17.13 -5.88
CA THR A 236 6.22 16.82 -6.33
C THR A 236 6.20 15.69 -7.34
N ALA A 237 5.44 14.62 -7.06
CA ALA A 237 5.26 13.49 -7.96
C ALA A 237 4.65 13.92 -9.31
N ARG A 238 3.58 14.73 -9.30
CA ARG A 238 2.94 15.26 -10.52
C ARG A 238 3.86 16.21 -11.30
N ALA A 239 4.64 17.04 -10.61
CA ALA A 239 5.63 17.89 -11.26
C ALA A 239 6.74 17.06 -11.91
N ASN A 240 7.22 16.02 -11.23
CA ASN A 240 8.23 15.11 -11.74
C ASN A 240 7.75 14.27 -12.91
N ALA A 241 6.46 13.89 -12.97
CA ALA A 241 5.88 13.27 -14.16
C ALA A 241 6.03 14.20 -15.40
N ARG A 242 5.70 15.50 -15.25
CA ARG A 242 5.89 16.49 -16.33
C ARG A 242 7.36 16.67 -16.71
N ARG A 243 8.26 16.72 -15.72
CA ARG A 243 9.72 16.82 -15.97
C ARG A 243 10.23 15.61 -16.72
N ARG A 244 9.83 14.40 -16.30
CA ARG A 244 10.20 13.14 -16.96
C ARG A 244 9.74 13.10 -18.41
N SER A 245 8.50 13.51 -18.70
CA SER A 245 7.98 13.62 -20.08
C SER A 245 8.76 14.62 -20.94
N ALA A 246 9.38 15.63 -20.33
CA ALA A 246 10.22 16.62 -21.01
C ALA A 246 11.72 16.26 -21.02
N GLY A 247 12.11 15.07 -20.55
CA GLY A 247 13.53 14.67 -20.45
C GLY A 247 14.33 15.46 -19.40
N ALA A 248 13.65 16.12 -18.46
CA ALA A 248 14.28 16.94 -17.43
C ALA A 248 14.48 16.16 -16.12
N PRO A 249 15.58 16.42 -15.37
CA PRO A 249 15.88 15.69 -14.15
C PRO A 249 14.79 15.85 -13.09
N LEU A 250 14.51 14.78 -12.36
CA LEU A 250 13.55 14.73 -11.25
C LEU A 250 14.06 15.55 -10.05
N ARG A 251 13.13 16.12 -9.28
CA ARG A 251 13.40 16.64 -7.93
C ARG A 251 13.12 15.54 -6.91
N GLY A 252 14.12 15.09 -6.17
CA GLY A 252 13.98 13.87 -5.36
C GLY A 252 13.79 12.64 -6.25
N HIS A 253 12.91 11.72 -5.84
CA HIS A 253 12.76 10.40 -6.44
C HIS A 253 11.34 10.08 -6.92
N CYS A 254 10.31 10.72 -6.37
CA CYS A 254 8.93 10.36 -6.68
C CYS A 254 8.45 10.93 -8.02
N TYR A 255 7.63 10.19 -8.75
CA TYR A 255 6.92 10.70 -9.92
C TYR A 255 5.53 10.06 -9.99
N ALA A 256 4.56 10.80 -10.52
CA ALA A 256 3.19 10.32 -10.67
C ALA A 256 3.08 9.34 -11.84
N LEU A 257 2.27 8.31 -11.65
CA LEU A 257 1.87 7.35 -12.66
C LEU A 257 0.42 7.61 -13.08
N GLU A 258 0.08 7.27 -14.32
CA GLU A 258 -1.31 7.22 -14.77
C GLU A 258 -1.93 5.87 -14.36
N PRO A 259 -2.96 5.83 -13.48
CA PRO A 259 -3.55 4.57 -13.04
C PRO A 259 -4.07 3.72 -14.20
N THR A 260 -4.68 4.37 -15.20
CA THR A 260 -5.21 3.75 -16.43
C THR A 260 -4.15 3.14 -17.35
N ARG A 261 -2.87 3.42 -17.10
CA ARG A 261 -1.74 2.84 -17.84
C ARG A 261 -0.88 1.91 -16.97
N TYR A 262 -1.24 1.72 -15.71
CA TYR A 262 -0.41 0.95 -14.80
C TYR A 262 -0.39 -0.54 -15.16
N GLY A 263 0.77 -1.02 -15.57
CA GLY A 263 0.97 -2.40 -16.03
C GLY A 263 0.51 -2.66 -17.47
N ALA A 264 0.09 -1.64 -18.22
CA ALA A 264 -0.21 -1.75 -19.64
C ALA A 264 1.06 -1.88 -20.49
#